data_AF-A0A7Y3MV96-F1
#
_entry.id   AF-A0A7Y3MV96-F1
#
_cell.length_a   1.000
_cell.length_b   1.000
_cell.length_c   1.000
_cell.angle_alpha   90.00
_cell.angle_beta   90.00
_cell.angle_gamma   90.00
#
_symmetry.space_group_name_H-M   'P 1'
#
loop_
_entity.id
_entity.type
_entity.pdbx_description
1 polymer ?
#
loop_
_entity_poly.entity_id
_entity_poly.type
_entity_poly.pdbx_seq_one_letter_code
_entity_poly.pdbx_strand_id
1 'polypeptide(L)' 'MITRILVPVDGSEHSGRAAAFATELAVRFEASLTFLHVLDRVLAREPLKRYVAHLRSEPEPDLYEIESVEK' A
#
# COMPACT_ATOMS: atom_id res chain seq x y z
N MET A 1 -9.64 8.10 25.06
CA MET A 1 -8.88 6.86 24.78
C MET A 1 -8.87 6.65 23.26
N ILE A 2 -7.73 6.28 22.68
CA ILE A 2 -7.63 5.99 21.24
C ILE A 2 -8.02 4.52 21.04
N THR A 3 -8.99 4.24 20.18
CA THR A 3 -9.50 2.88 19.94
C THR A 3 -9.37 2.43 18.47
N ARG A 4 -9.05 3.37 17.57
CA ARG A 4 -8.90 3.14 16.13
C ARG A 4 -7.76 4.00 15.60
N ILE A 5 -6.82 3.37 14.89
CA ILE A 5 -5.65 4.02 14.30
C ILE A 5 -5.68 3.72 12.79
N LEU A 6 -5.60 4.77 11.98
CA LEU A 6 -5.45 4.69 10.53
C LEU A 6 -4.04 5.12 10.17
N VAL A 7 -3.32 4.30 9.41
CA VAL A 7 -1.95 4.57 8.98
C VAL A 7 -1.89 4.60 7.46
N PRO A 8 -1.67 5.78 6.84
CA PRO A 8 -1.38 5.84 5.42
C PRO A 8 -0.02 5.20 5.13
N VAL A 9 0.04 4.33 4.13
CA VAL A 9 1.27 3.72 3.64
C VAL A 9 1.40 3.99 2.15
N ASP A 10 2.59 4.34 1.69
CA ASP A 10 2.89 4.63 0.28
C ASP A 10 3.99 3.71 -0.27
N GLY A 11 4.51 2.78 0.54
CA GLY A 11 5.60 1.87 0.19
C GLY A 11 7.00 2.45 0.44
N SER A 12 7.10 3.71 0.84
CA SER A 12 8.38 4.32 1.21
C SER A 12 8.90 3.78 2.55
N GLU A 13 10.21 3.87 2.77
CA GLU A 13 10.84 3.55 4.05
C GLU A 13 10.22 4.36 5.22
N HIS A 14 9.86 5.62 4.97
CA HIS A 14 9.23 6.49 5.96
C HIS A 14 7.88 5.93 6.40
N SER A 15 7.06 5.48 5.45
CA SER A 15 5.79 4.83 5.76
C SER A 15 5.97 3.50 6.51
N GLY A 16 7.04 2.76 6.21
CA GLY A 16 7.42 1.54 6.94
C GLY A 16 7.73 1.82 8.42
N ARG A 17 8.53 2.86 8.71
CA ARG A 17 8.83 3.27 10.09
C ARG A 17 7.57 3.76 10.82
N ALA A 18 6.71 4.51 10.14
CA ALA A 18 5.42 4.94 10.70
C ALA A 18 4.50 3.74 11.01
N ALA A 19 4.47 2.72 10.15
CA ALA A 19 3.71 1.50 10.36
C ALA A 19 4.20 0.70 11.58
N ALA A 20 5.51 0.56 11.74
CA ALA A 20 6.10 -0.10 12.90
C ALA A 20 5.71 0.62 14.21
N PHE A 21 5.88 1.93 14.25
CA PHE A 21 5.51 2.74 15.42
C PHE A 21 4.01 2.67 15.75
N ALA A 22 3.14 2.78 14.74
CA ALA A 22 1.70 2.69 14.93
C ALA A 22 1.24 1.30 15.40
N THR A 23 1.98 0.25 15.05
CA THR A 23 1.73 -1.11 15.55
C THR A 23 1.99 -1.19 17.06
N GLU A 24 3.11 -0.65 17.54
CA GLU A 24 3.39 -0.57 18.98
C GLU A 24 2.31 0.24 19.72
N LEU A 25 1.86 1.33 19.11
CA LEU A 25 0.81 2.19 19.66
C LEU A 25 -0.53 1.43 19.76
N ALA A 26 -0.91 0.69 18.73
CA ALA A 26 -2.12 -0.12 18.71
C ALA A 26 -2.14 -1.17 19.82
N VAL A 27 -1.01 -1.85 20.06
CA VAL A 27 -0.86 -2.82 21.15
C VAL A 27 -1.05 -2.14 22.51
N ARG A 28 -0.37 -1.01 22.76
CA ARG A 28 -0.44 -0.30 24.03
C ARG A 28 -1.84 0.23 24.36
N PHE A 29 -2.61 0.59 23.34
CA PHE A 29 -3.95 1.16 23.51
C PHE A 29 -5.08 0.15 23.26
N GLU A 30 -4.76 -1.13 23.02
CA GLU A 30 -5.73 -2.15 22.60
C GLU A 30 -6.63 -1.65 21.44
N ALA A 31 -6.02 -0.88 20.53
CA ALA A 31 -6.71 -0.21 19.44
C ALA A 31 -6.68 -1.06 18.16
N SER A 32 -7.76 -0.96 17.39
CA SER A 32 -7.77 -1.49 16.01
C SER A 32 -6.82 -0.66 15.12
N LEU A 33 -6.08 -1.33 14.25
CA LEU A 33 -5.13 -0.71 13.33
C LEU A 33 -5.53 -1.01 11.88
N THR A 34 -5.57 0.02 11.04
CA THR A 34 -5.86 -0.10 9.61
C THR A 34 -4.77 0.58 8.80
N PHE A 35 -4.14 -0.15 7.88
CA PHE A 35 -3.24 0.42 6.89
C PHE A 35 -4.02 0.81 5.63
N LEU A 36 -3.74 1.99 5.09
CA LEU A 36 -4.39 2.52 3.89
C LEU A 36 -3.34 2.90 2.85
N HIS A 37 -3.38 2.26 1.69
CA HIS A 37 -2.62 2.67 0.52
C HIS A 37 -3.58 3.29 -0.51
N VAL A 38 -3.25 4.48 -1.00
CA VAL A 38 -4.06 5.19 -2.01
C VAL A 38 -3.30 5.23 -3.32
N LEU A 39 -3.93 4.75 -4.38
CA LEU A 39 -3.41 4.80 -5.74
C LEU A 39 -4.10 5.92 -6.54
N ASP A 40 -3.34 6.64 -7.34
CA ASP A 40 -3.90 7.63 -8.27
C ASP A 40 -4.67 6.93 -9.39
N ARG A 41 -5.85 7.48 -9.73
CA ARG A 41 -6.75 6.97 -10.78
C ARG A 41 -6.14 7.04 -12.18
N VAL A 42 -5.19 7.94 -12.42
CA VAL A 42 -4.55 8.11 -13.75
C VAL A 42 -3.74 6.87 -14.16
N LEU A 43 -3.34 6.02 -13.20
CA LEU A 43 -2.62 4.77 -13.44
C LEU A 43 -3.55 3.56 -13.71
N ALA A 44 -4.87 3.73 -13.72
CA ALA A 44 -5.78 2.62 -13.43
C ALA A 44 -6.53 2.06 -14.64
N ARG A 45 -5.85 1.21 -15.41
CA ARG A 45 -6.46 -0.06 -15.85
C ARG A 45 -5.51 -1.23 -15.64
N GLU A 46 -4.34 -1.20 -16.27
CA GLU A 46 -3.41 -2.33 -16.22
C GLU A 46 -2.44 -2.29 -15.03
N PRO A 47 -1.84 -1.14 -14.66
CA PRO A 47 -1.05 -1.03 -13.44
C PRO A 47 -1.82 -1.41 -12.16
N LEU A 48 -3.11 -1.05 -12.07
CA LEU A 48 -3.95 -1.40 -10.93
C LEU A 48 -4.22 -2.92 -10.83
N LYS A 49 -4.50 -3.60 -11.96
CA LYS A 49 -4.68 -5.07 -11.95
C LYS A 49 -3.41 -5.77 -11.45
N ARG A 50 -2.24 -5.33 -11.91
CA ARG A 50 -0.94 -5.88 -11.46
C ARG A 50 -0.71 -5.65 -9.98
N TYR A 51 -0.97 -4.43 -9.50
CA TYR A 51 -0.86 -4.11 -8.09
C TYR A 51 -1.78 -4.99 -7.23
N VAL A 52 -3.02 -5.18 -7.64
CA VAL A 52 -3.98 -6.06 -6.93
C VAL A 52 -3.55 -7.53 -6.97
N ALA A 53 -3.03 -8.02 -8.10
CA ALA A 53 -2.49 -9.38 -8.22
C ALA A 53 -1.29 -9.60 -7.28
N HIS A 54 -0.35 -8.63 -7.25
CA HIS A 54 0.80 -8.64 -6.36
C HIS A 54 0.38 -8.69 -4.87
N LEU A 55 -0.59 -7.86 -4.46
CA LEU A 55 -1.12 -7.90 -3.09
C LEU A 55 -1.80 -9.23 -2.72
N ARG A 56 -2.27 -9.98 -3.72
CA ARG A 56 -2.89 -11.30 -3.55
C ARG A 56 -1.90 -12.46 -3.65
N SER A 57 -0.62 -12.16 -3.81
CA SER A 57 0.43 -13.16 -4.04
C SER A 57 0.20 -13.99 -5.31
N GLU A 58 -0.52 -13.43 -6.29
CA GLU A 58 -0.68 -14.03 -7.61
C GLU A 58 0.60 -13.78 -8.43
N PRO A 59 1.02 -14.74 -9.28
CA PRO A 59 2.25 -14.60 -10.07
C PRO A 59 2.19 -13.36 -10.98
N GLU A 60 3.30 -12.63 -11.09
CA GLU A 60 3.37 -11.45 -11.94
C GLU A 60 3.13 -11.81 -13.41
N PRO A 61 2.23 -11.10 -14.12
CA PRO A 61 2.08 -11.28 -15.56
C PRO A 61 3.36 -10.82 -16.27
N ASP A 62 3.83 -11.60 -17.24
CA ASP A 62 5.10 -11.40 -17.97
C ASP A 62 5.35 -9.94 -18.35
N LEU A 63 6.45 -9.40 -17.84
CA LEU A 63 6.86 -8.01 -18.00
C LEU A 63 7.58 -7.81 -19.35
N TYR A 64 6.84 -7.71 -20.46
CA TYR A 64 7.38 -7.14 -21.69
C TYR A 64 6.39 -6.13 -22.31
N GLU A 65 6.96 -4.99 -22.71
CA GLU A 65 6.37 -3.86 -23.46
C GLU A 65 5.40 -2.92 -22.72
N ILE A 66 5.94 -2.13 -21.79
CA ILE A 66 5.49 -0.74 -21.68
C ILE A 66 6.38 0.04 -22.65
N GLU A 67 6.00 0.08 -23.94
CA GLU A 67 6.61 1.02 -24.87
C GLU A 67 6.51 2.43 -24.28
N SER A 68 7.63 3.12 -24.38
CA SER A 68 7.86 4.51 -24.01
C SER A 68 6.63 5.37 -24.29
N VAL A 69 6.01 5.89 -23.23
CA VAL A 69 5.16 7.08 -23.40
C VAL A 69 6.11 8.23 -23.70
N GLU A 70 6.44 8.40 -24.98
CA GLU A 70 7.06 9.62 -25.48
C GLU A 70 6.12 10.80 -25.23
N LYS A 71 6.78 11.93 -24.96
CA LYS A 71 6.30 13.15 -24.33
C LYS A 71 5.26 13.92 -25.14
#